data_AF-A0A9E0W147-F1
#
_entry.id   AF-A0A9E0W147-F1
#
_cell.length_a   1.000
_cell.length_b   1.000
_cell.length_c   1.000
_cell.angle_alpha   90.00
_cell.angle_beta   90.00
_cell.angle_gamma   90.00
#
_symmetry.space_group_name_H-M   'P 1'
#
loop_
_entity.id
_entity.type
_entity.pdbx_description
1 polymer ?
#
loop_
_entity_poly.entity_id
_entity_poly.type
_entity_poly.pdbx_seq_one_letter_code
_entity_poly.pdbx_strand_id
1 'polypeptide(L)'
;MSEDNKTEQQSPEQPVGEKYMRTVKSFVLRAGRMTEGQQKAMETVWPEMGLELSQGKLDLAEVFGREAPVVLEIGFGMGDS
;
A
#
# COMPACT_ATOMS: atom_id res chain seq x y z
N MET A 1 -60.38 9.36 -47.03
CA MET A 1 -59.62 9.16 -48.27
C MET A 1 -58.67 10.33 -48.39
N SER A 2 -57.36 10.22 -48.48
CA SER A 2 -56.36 9.16 -48.36
C SER A 2 -55.03 9.93 -48.36
N GLU A 3 -54.07 9.54 -47.51
CA GLU A 3 -52.63 9.47 -47.84
C GLU A 3 -51.90 10.84 -48.08
N ASP A 4 -50.74 11.19 -47.52
CA ASP A 4 -49.62 10.42 -46.99
C ASP A 4 -48.90 11.17 -45.85
N ASN A 5 -48.64 10.44 -44.77
CA ASN A 5 -47.79 10.81 -43.66
C ASN A 5 -46.34 10.40 -44.00
N LYS A 6 -45.48 11.34 -44.41
CA LYS A 6 -44.04 11.07 -44.55
C LYS A 6 -43.34 11.38 -43.23
N THR A 7 -43.31 10.37 -42.37
CA THR A 7 -42.47 10.29 -41.18
C THR A 7 -41.00 10.20 -41.61
N GLU A 8 -40.22 11.26 -41.44
CA GLU A 8 -38.75 11.18 -41.46
C GLU A 8 -38.25 11.06 -40.02
N GLN A 9 -38.02 9.81 -39.63
CA GLN A 9 -37.27 9.44 -38.43
C GLN A 9 -35.81 9.86 -38.63
N GLN A 10 -35.34 10.84 -37.86
CA GLN A 10 -33.91 11.00 -37.60
C GLN A 10 -33.63 10.50 -36.18
N SER A 11 -33.07 9.30 -36.10
CA SER A 11 -32.47 8.75 -34.89
C SER A 11 -31.30 9.65 -34.46
N PRO A 12 -31.24 10.13 -33.21
CA PRO A 12 -30.03 10.76 -32.71
C PRO A 12 -28.98 9.67 -32.52
N GLU A 13 -28.05 9.66 -33.46
CA GLU A 13 -26.80 8.92 -33.48
C GLU A 13 -26.10 9.07 -32.12
N GLN A 14 -25.99 7.96 -31.39
CA GLN A 14 -25.23 7.92 -30.14
C GLN A 14 -23.76 8.24 -30.47
N PRO A 15 -23.09 9.18 -29.78
CA PRO A 15 -21.68 9.41 -30.04
C PRO A 15 -20.91 8.13 -29.72
N VAL A 16 -20.33 7.57 -30.77
CA VAL A 16 -19.40 6.43 -30.77
C VAL A 16 -18.36 6.68 -29.69
N GLY A 17 -18.29 5.76 -28.73
CA GLY A 17 -17.47 5.89 -27.53
C GLY A 17 -16.08 6.41 -27.83
N GLU A 18 -15.78 7.60 -27.30
CA GLU A 18 -14.42 8.13 -27.28
C GLU A 18 -13.54 7.09 -26.59
N LYS A 19 -12.59 6.53 -27.36
CA LYS A 19 -11.61 5.61 -26.84
C LYS A 19 -10.71 6.40 -25.89
N TYR A 20 -11.06 6.43 -24.61
CA TYR A 20 -10.26 7.09 -23.56
C TYR A 20 -8.82 6.58 -23.66
N MET A 21 -7.95 7.38 -24.27
CA MET A 21 -6.54 7.05 -24.36
C MET A 21 -5.96 7.24 -22.97
N ARG A 22 -5.65 6.14 -22.29
CA ARG A 22 -4.93 6.20 -21.02
C ARG A 22 -3.56 6.81 -21.29
N THR A 23 -3.34 8.02 -20.80
CA THR A 23 -2.01 8.63 -20.82
C THR A 23 -1.05 7.74 -20.03
N VAL A 24 0.15 7.54 -20.57
CA VAL A 24 1.23 6.85 -19.86
C VAL A 24 1.52 7.64 -18.58
N LYS A 25 1.36 6.99 -17.42
CA LYS A 25 1.72 7.57 -16.12
C LYS A 25 3.13 7.13 -15.75
N SER A 26 4.01 8.09 -15.51
CA SER A 26 5.32 7.82 -14.94
C SER A 26 5.18 7.67 -13.43
N PHE A 27 5.57 6.51 -12.91
CA PHE A 27 5.69 6.27 -11.47
C PHE A 27 7.16 6.38 -11.08
N VAL A 28 7.44 7.05 -9.96
CA VAL A 28 8.76 7.05 -9.34
C VAL A 28 8.70 6.19 -8.08
N LEU A 29 9.68 5.31 -7.91
CA LEU A 29 9.88 4.62 -6.65
C LEU A 29 10.30 5.66 -5.61
N ARG A 30 9.45 5.91 -4.61
CA ARG A 30 9.89 6.62 -3.40
C ARG A 30 10.63 5.63 -2.52
N ALA A 31 11.88 5.34 -2.86
CA ALA A 31 12.78 4.71 -1.92
C ALA A 31 13.00 5.70 -0.77
N GLY A 32 12.44 5.40 0.41
CA GLY A 32 12.75 6.13 1.63
C GLY A 32 14.24 5.93 1.90
N ARG A 33 15.03 7.01 1.82
CA ARG A 33 16.40 6.96 2.31
C ARG A 33 16.33 6.93 3.82
N MET A 34 17.07 6.00 4.43
CA MET A 34 17.23 5.99 5.87
C MET A 34 17.88 7.33 6.28
N THR A 35 17.29 8.02 7.25
CA THR A 35 17.90 9.22 7.81
C THR A 35 19.14 8.81 8.62
N GLU A 36 20.09 9.74 8.83
CA GLU A 36 21.27 9.46 9.66
C GLU A 36 20.88 9.00 11.08
N GLY A 37 19.81 9.59 11.63
CA GLY A 37 19.29 9.20 12.94
C GLY A 37 18.75 7.76 12.96
N GLN A 38 18.02 7.35 11.92
CA GLN A 38 17.55 5.97 11.78
C GLN A 38 18.72 4.99 11.63
N GLN A 39 19.74 5.35 10.84
CA GLN A 39 20.93 4.51 10.67
C GLN A 39 21.66 4.33 12.00
N LYS A 40 21.90 5.43 12.72
CA LYS A 40 22.53 5.38 14.04
C LYS A 40 21.71 4.55 15.04
N ALA A 41 20.39 4.69 15.05
CA ALA A 41 19.52 3.89 15.91
C ALA A 41 19.62 2.40 15.60
N MET A 42 19.64 2.02 14.32
CA MET A 42 19.88 0.63 13.92
C MET A 42 21.24 0.13 14.41
N GLU A 43 22.29 0.94 14.33
CA GLU A 43 23.62 0.52 14.81
C GLU A 43 23.70 0.39 16.34
N THR A 44 23.07 1.31 17.08
CA THR A 44 23.24 1.39 18.54
C THR A 44 22.19 0.62 19.33
N VAL A 45 20.98 0.45 18.81
CA VAL A 45 19.84 -0.12 19.55
C VAL A 45 19.50 -1.54 19.10
N TRP A 46 19.76 -1.88 17.84
CA TRP A 46 19.50 -3.24 17.32
C TRP A 46 20.17 -4.36 18.13
N PRO A 47 21.40 -4.22 18.64
CA PRO A 47 22.02 -5.30 19.43
C PRO A 47 21.26 -5.67 20.70
N GLU A 48 20.47 -4.76 21.27
CA GLU A 48 19.68 -4.97 22.49
C GLU A 48 18.23 -5.31 22.19
N MET A 49 17.62 -4.62 21.21
CA MET A 49 16.18 -4.70 20.94
C MET A 49 15.81 -5.56 19.73
N GLY A 50 16.78 -5.88 18.87
CA GLY A 50 16.57 -6.60 17.63
C GLY A 50 16.40 -8.10 17.84
N LEU A 51 15.56 -8.71 17.01
CA LEU A 51 15.39 -10.16 16.92
C LEU A 51 15.67 -10.60 15.48
N GLU A 52 16.47 -11.64 15.32
CA GLU A 52 16.91 -12.16 14.05
C GLU A 52 16.22 -13.48 13.73
N LEU A 53 15.81 -13.67 12.48
CA LEU A 53 15.16 -14.92 12.05
C LEU A 53 16.04 -16.15 12.28
N SER A 54 17.36 -15.98 12.22
CA SER A 54 18.34 -17.04 12.47
C SER A 54 18.33 -17.57 13.90
N GLN A 55 17.72 -16.86 14.86
CA GLN A 55 17.58 -17.31 16.26
C GLN A 55 16.51 -18.41 16.40
N GLY A 56 15.69 -18.64 15.38
CA GLY A 56 14.68 -19.70 15.39
C GLY A 56 13.44 -19.35 16.21
N LYS A 57 12.85 -20.35 16.87
CA LYS A 57 11.64 -20.16 17.67
C LYS A 57 11.98 -19.40 18.96
N LEU A 58 11.34 -18.26 19.17
CA LEU A 58 11.54 -17.41 20.35
C LEU A 58 10.91 -18.02 21.60
N ASP A 59 11.65 -17.96 22.72
CA ASP A 59 11.07 -18.00 24.07
C ASP A 59 10.81 -16.56 24.51
N LEU A 60 9.53 -16.18 24.55
CA LEU A 60 9.14 -14.81 24.86
C LEU A 60 9.38 -14.44 26.33
N ALA A 61 9.34 -15.42 27.24
CA ALA A 61 9.59 -15.14 28.66
C ALA A 61 11.07 -14.82 28.89
N GLU A 62 11.97 -15.52 28.18
CA GLU A 62 13.40 -15.22 28.18
C GLU A 62 13.69 -13.86 27.53
N VAL A 63 13.11 -13.59 26.35
CA VAL A 63 13.31 -12.33 25.61
C VAL A 63 12.86 -11.11 26.43
N PHE A 64 11.70 -11.18 27.07
CA PHE A 64 11.16 -10.05 27.84
C PHE A 64 11.56 -10.06 29.33
N GLY A 65 12.23 -11.11 29.81
CA GLY A 65 12.62 -11.29 31.21
C GLY A 65 11.44 -11.40 32.19
N ARG A 66 10.23 -11.70 31.70
CA ARG A 66 9.02 -11.84 32.52
C ARG A 66 7.93 -12.63 31.79
N GLU A 67 7.00 -13.19 32.56
CA GLU A 67 5.74 -13.73 32.05
C GLU A 67 4.65 -12.66 32.08
N ALA A 68 4.20 -12.23 30.91
CA ALA A 68 3.12 -11.26 30.74
C ALA A 68 2.41 -11.46 29.39
N PRO A 69 1.18 -10.95 29.20
CA PRO A 69 0.56 -10.90 27.88
C PRO A 69 1.45 -10.17 26.86
N VAL A 70 1.57 -10.75 25.66
CA VAL A 70 2.41 -10.21 24.57
C VAL A 70 1.52 -9.78 23.40
N VAL A 71 1.83 -8.61 22.83
CA VAL A 71 1.17 -8.07 21.63
C VAL A 71 2.14 -8.14 20.46
N LEU A 72 1.65 -8.58 19.31
CA LEU A 72 2.37 -8.56 18.04
C LEU A 72 1.68 -7.60 17.09
N GLU A 73 2.41 -6.59 16.62
CA GLU A 73 1.95 -5.67 15.58
C GLU A 73 2.70 -5.94 14.28
N ILE A 74 1.96 -6.29 13.22
CA ILE A 74 2.52 -6.54 11.90
C ILE A 74 2.40 -5.26 11.09
N GLY A 75 3.54 -4.70 10.68
CA GLY A 75 3.59 -3.48 9.87
C GLY A 75 3.40 -2.19 10.68
N PHE A 76 4.02 -2.08 11.86
CA PHE A 76 3.93 -0.93 12.79
C PHE A 76 4.50 0.41 12.26
N GLY A 77 5.03 0.44 11.03
CA GLY A 77 5.59 1.63 10.42
C GLY A 77 6.78 2.18 11.21
N MET A 78 6.59 3.35 11.84
CA MET A 78 7.63 4.03 12.63
C MET A 78 7.56 3.74 14.14
N GLY A 79 6.50 3.08 14.62
CA GLY A 79 6.40 2.62 16.02
C GLY A 79 6.08 3.71 17.05
N ASP A 80 5.38 4.78 16.66
CA ASP A 80 4.96 5.88 17.55
C ASP A 80 3.58 5.65 18.20
N SER A 81 3.00 4.45 18.07
CA SER A 81 1.62 4.11 18.48
C SER A 81 1.57 3.13 19.64
#